data_AF-A0A9P0DBB7-F1
#
_entry.id   AF-A0A9P0DBB7-F1
#
_cell.length_a   1.000
_cell.length_b   1.000
_cell.length_c   1.000
_cell.angle_alpha   90.00
_cell.angle_beta   90.00
_cell.angle_gamma   90.00
#
_symmetry.space_group_name_H-M   'P 1'
#
loop_
_entity.id
_entity.type
_entity.pdbx_description
1 polymer ?
#
loop_
_entity_poly.entity_id
_entity_poly.type
_entity_poly.pdbx_seq_one_letter_code
_entity_poly.pdbx_strand_id
1 'polypeptide(L)'
;MASIYHFYEEAQHTENLVFESYKVQNDFQTKVNWAATKIQSFFRGLIVRVKLEYDKNAAIVIQKYVRGWLLRYHLPDKLQEFYDENCFKFYNQCAAKIQATWKGYVFRKYTFCIKDVLAARTQIAKGNEEIFQLFKQPFNEFNKTQFEISDDYIREIYEILFDRHHLLRTNHIKGVLSQEGTEELAILEKLIKVMPWQDFITGIHKIYYDCSRKKEPITYKYSDKRLHIHEDFIRYMIKRLAEFPQAPKRQKPKPFILSPKVDRPPVIPILTKGRFVPPIKNPIRVTDSRHHVGCKNFHLHIPHANRLYETPMKSGYRIDFWYEECMCGQRERLQ
;
A
#
# COMPACT_ATOMS: atom_id res chain seq x y z
N MET A 1 -31.68 14.43 -109.26
CA MET A 1 -31.06 13.63 -108.17
C MET A 1 -30.30 14.48 -107.16
N ALA A 2 -29.50 15.48 -107.55
CA ALA A 2 -28.70 16.31 -106.61
C ALA A 2 -29.49 17.04 -105.50
N SER A 3 -30.71 17.52 -105.77
CA SER A 3 -31.52 18.26 -104.77
C SER A 3 -32.03 17.39 -103.61
N ILE A 4 -32.34 16.10 -103.86
CA ILE A 4 -32.86 15.19 -102.82
C ILE A 4 -31.75 14.80 -101.84
N TYR A 5 -30.53 14.59 -102.34
CA TYR A 5 -29.36 14.31 -101.50
C TYR A 5 -29.03 15.48 -100.58
N HIS A 6 -29.12 16.72 -101.06
CA HIS A 6 -28.87 17.90 -100.25
C HIS A 6 -29.87 18.04 -99.08
N PHE A 7 -31.15 17.76 -99.33
CA PHE A 7 -32.16 17.77 -98.25
C PHE A 7 -31.93 16.65 -97.23
N TYR A 8 -31.46 15.49 -97.68
CA TYR A 8 -31.12 14.38 -96.78
C TYR A 8 -29.89 14.71 -95.91
N GLU A 9 -28.83 15.26 -96.51
CA GLU A 9 -27.65 15.73 -95.75
C GLU A 9 -28.00 16.84 -94.76
N GLU A 10 -28.86 17.78 -95.14
CA GLU A 10 -29.34 18.84 -94.26
C GLU A 10 -30.21 18.30 -93.11
N ALA A 11 -31.06 17.31 -93.38
CA ALA A 11 -31.84 16.61 -92.35
C ALA A 11 -30.93 15.86 -91.35
N GLN A 12 -29.90 15.15 -91.84
CA GLN A 12 -28.92 14.49 -90.96
C GLN A 12 -28.08 15.49 -90.17
N HIS A 13 -27.70 16.61 -90.79
CA HIS A 13 -26.95 17.66 -90.12
C HIS A 13 -27.77 18.29 -89.00
N THR A 14 -29.04 18.62 -89.26
CA THR A 14 -29.95 19.17 -88.26
C THR A 14 -30.24 18.18 -87.13
N GLU A 15 -30.42 16.90 -87.42
CA GLU A 15 -30.56 15.84 -86.39
C GLU A 15 -29.33 15.77 -85.47
N ASN A 16 -28.12 15.76 -86.06
CA ASN A 16 -26.87 15.74 -85.30
C ASN A 16 -26.70 17.00 -84.43
N LEU A 17 -27.05 18.18 -84.97
CA LEU A 17 -27.01 19.42 -84.19
C LEU A 17 -27.99 19.39 -83.01
N VAL A 18 -29.20 18.87 -83.23
CA VAL A 18 -30.20 18.70 -82.16
C VAL A 18 -29.66 17.76 -81.09
N PHE A 19 -29.12 16.60 -81.48
CA PHE A 19 -28.53 15.64 -80.55
C PHE A 19 -27.39 16.23 -79.70
N GLU A 20 -26.45 16.94 -80.33
CA GLU A 20 -25.34 17.60 -79.61
C GLU A 20 -25.85 18.69 -78.67
N SER A 21 -26.88 19.46 -79.07
CA SER A 21 -27.49 20.47 -78.21
C SER A 21 -28.14 19.86 -76.95
N TYR A 22 -28.84 18.72 -77.10
CA TYR A 22 -29.41 17.97 -75.98
C TYR A 22 -28.33 17.41 -75.05
N LYS A 23 -27.24 16.88 -75.61
CA LYS A 23 -26.12 16.34 -74.83
C LYS A 23 -25.46 17.43 -73.98
N VAL A 24 -25.17 18.60 -74.57
CA VAL A 24 -24.61 19.75 -73.84
C VAL A 24 -25.55 20.22 -72.73
N GLN A 25 -26.86 20.28 -72.99
CA GLN A 25 -27.85 20.66 -71.98
C GLN A 25 -27.92 19.64 -70.82
N ASN A 26 -27.86 18.34 -71.12
CA ASN A 26 -27.86 17.30 -70.11
C ASN A 26 -26.57 17.32 -69.27
N ASP A 27 -25.41 17.51 -69.90
CA ASP A 27 -24.12 17.67 -69.21
C ASP A 27 -24.09 18.91 -68.31
N PHE A 28 -24.75 20.00 -68.73
CA PHE A 28 -24.91 21.17 -67.89
C PHE A 28 -25.84 20.89 -66.70
N GLN A 29 -26.98 20.25 -66.93
CA GLN A 29 -27.94 19.91 -65.87
C GLN A 29 -27.34 18.96 -64.83
N THR A 30 -26.56 17.97 -65.25
CA THR A 30 -25.87 17.04 -64.34
C THR A 30 -24.84 17.77 -63.47
N LYS A 31 -24.07 18.71 -64.03
CA LYS A 31 -23.14 19.55 -63.27
C LYS A 31 -23.87 20.42 -62.24
N VAL A 32 -24.99 21.05 -62.63
CA VAL A 32 -25.82 21.86 -61.73
C VAL A 32 -26.40 20.99 -60.59
N ASN A 33 -26.94 19.81 -60.92
CA ASN A 33 -27.50 18.89 -59.93
C ASN A 33 -26.42 18.39 -58.95
N TRP A 34 -25.21 18.12 -59.44
CA TRP A 34 -24.08 17.72 -58.60
C TRP A 34 -23.68 18.85 -57.65
N ALA A 35 -23.53 20.08 -58.15
CA ALA A 35 -23.20 21.25 -57.33
C ALA A 35 -24.29 21.51 -56.28
N ALA A 36 -25.56 21.46 -56.67
CA ALA A 36 -26.70 21.61 -55.76
C ALA A 36 -26.66 20.53 -54.66
N THR A 37 -26.41 19.26 -55.02
CA THR A 37 -26.30 18.16 -54.06
C THR A 37 -25.15 18.40 -53.07
N LYS A 38 -23.99 18.89 -53.54
CA LYS A 38 -22.86 19.23 -52.67
C LYS A 38 -23.21 20.33 -51.68
N ILE A 39 -23.78 21.44 -52.15
CA ILE A 39 -24.21 22.56 -51.29
C ILE A 39 -25.22 22.07 -50.25
N GLN A 40 -26.24 21.33 -50.67
CA GLN A 40 -27.26 20.83 -49.75
C GLN A 40 -26.69 19.82 -48.73
N SER A 41 -25.80 18.92 -49.16
CA SER A 41 -25.16 17.96 -48.25
C SER A 41 -24.30 18.66 -47.20
N PHE A 42 -23.57 19.70 -47.59
CA PHE A 42 -22.76 20.52 -46.70
C PHE A 42 -23.64 21.27 -45.68
N PHE A 43 -24.71 21.91 -46.16
CA PHE A 43 -25.65 22.64 -45.29
C PHE A 43 -26.34 21.73 -44.27
N ARG A 44 -26.82 20.55 -44.70
CA ARG A 44 -27.39 19.54 -43.78
C ARG A 44 -26.35 19.10 -42.74
N GLY A 45 -25.11 18.86 -43.16
CA GLY A 45 -24.01 18.54 -42.26
C GLY A 45 -23.71 19.66 -41.25
N LEU A 46 -23.76 20.92 -41.68
CA LEU A 46 -23.55 22.09 -40.82
C LEU A 46 -24.63 22.19 -39.73
N ILE A 47 -25.90 22.04 -40.09
CA ILE A 47 -27.01 22.07 -39.13
C ILE A 47 -26.81 21.01 -38.04
N VAL A 48 -26.48 19.77 -38.41
CA VAL A 48 -26.27 18.68 -37.45
C VAL A 48 -25.11 19.00 -36.51
N ARG A 49 -23.99 19.54 -37.03
CA ARG A 49 -22.83 19.89 -36.19
C ARG A 49 -23.14 20.98 -35.18
N VAL A 50 -23.85 22.03 -35.60
CA VAL A 50 -24.28 23.12 -34.70
C VAL A 50 -25.18 22.57 -33.60
N LYS A 51 -26.13 21.69 -33.96
CA LYS A 51 -27.02 21.07 -32.98
C LYS A 51 -26.27 20.19 -31.97
N LEU A 52 -25.35 19.35 -32.46
CA LEU A 52 -24.51 18.51 -31.60
C LEU A 52 -23.63 19.33 -30.67
N GLU A 53 -23.07 20.44 -31.14
CA GLU A 53 -22.28 21.35 -30.32
C GLU A 53 -23.13 21.99 -29.21
N TYR A 54 -24.33 22.44 -29.54
CA TYR A 54 -25.28 22.96 -28.55
C TYR A 54 -25.61 21.91 -27.48
N ASP A 55 -25.97 20.70 -27.90
CA ASP A 55 -26.36 19.62 -26.98
C ASP A 55 -25.17 19.20 -26.09
N LYS A 56 -23.96 19.13 -26.66
CA LYS A 56 -22.73 18.87 -25.92
C LYS A 56 -22.47 19.96 -24.87
N ASN A 57 -22.60 21.23 -25.24
CA ASN A 57 -22.38 22.34 -24.31
C ASN A 57 -23.42 22.33 -23.17
N ALA A 58 -24.69 22.08 -23.48
CA ALA A 58 -25.73 21.91 -22.47
C ALA A 58 -25.41 20.77 -21.49
N ALA A 59 -24.98 19.61 -22.01
CA ALA A 59 -24.58 18.47 -21.20
C ALA A 59 -23.38 18.81 -20.29
N ILE A 60 -22.36 19.50 -20.81
CA ILE A 60 -21.18 19.94 -20.02
C ILE A 60 -21.61 20.84 -18.87
N VAL A 61 -22.53 21.78 -19.11
CA VAL A 61 -23.04 22.68 -18.08
C VAL A 61 -23.72 21.89 -16.97
N ILE A 62 -24.65 20.99 -17.31
CA ILE A 62 -25.34 20.13 -16.34
C ILE A 62 -24.32 19.32 -15.53
N GLN A 63 -23.38 18.65 -16.20
CA GLN A 63 -22.37 17.84 -15.54
C GLN A 63 -21.48 18.65 -14.60
N LYS A 64 -21.10 19.88 -14.97
CA LYS A 64 -20.31 20.79 -14.13
C LYS A 64 -21.05 21.11 -12.83
N TYR A 65 -22.34 21.43 -12.91
CA TYR A 65 -23.16 21.72 -11.73
C TYR A 65 -23.34 20.49 -10.84
N VAL A 66 -23.64 19.33 -11.42
CA VAL A 66 -23.80 18.08 -10.67
C VAL A 66 -22.51 17.69 -9.95
N ARG A 67 -21.36 17.72 -10.63
CA ARG A 67 -20.05 17.44 -10.00
C ARG A 67 -19.76 18.42 -8.87
N GLY A 68 -20.04 19.71 -9.06
CA GLY A 68 -19.86 20.72 -8.03
C GLY A 68 -20.78 20.54 -6.83
N TRP A 69 -22.03 20.14 -7.05
CA TRP A 69 -22.98 19.83 -5.98
C TRP A 69 -22.54 18.59 -5.18
N LEU A 70 -22.20 17.49 -5.86
CA LEU A 70 -21.68 16.28 -5.22
C LEU A 70 -20.47 16.58 -4.34
N LEU A 71 -19.54 17.38 -4.85
CA LEU A 71 -18.35 17.76 -4.09
C LEU A 71 -18.71 18.57 -2.84
N ARG A 72 -19.54 19.62 -2.97
CA ARG A 72 -19.96 20.43 -1.81
C ARG A 72 -20.77 19.63 -0.79
N TYR A 73 -21.51 18.62 -1.22
CA TYR A 73 -22.31 17.78 -0.35
C TYR A 73 -21.46 16.76 0.42
N HIS A 74 -20.51 16.10 -0.26
CA HIS A 74 -19.69 15.03 0.35
C HIS A 74 -18.39 15.50 1.00
N LEU A 75 -17.86 16.66 0.61
CA LEU A 75 -16.59 17.18 1.13
C LEU A 75 -16.63 17.43 2.65
N PRO A 76 -17.70 17.98 3.26
CA PRO A 76 -17.76 18.15 4.71
C PRO A 76 -17.64 16.83 5.48
N ASP A 77 -18.34 15.78 5.05
CA ASP A 77 -18.28 14.46 5.68
C ASP A 77 -16.86 13.88 5.60
N LYS A 78 -16.23 13.97 4.42
CA LYS A 78 -14.85 13.51 4.20
C LYS A 78 -13.84 14.29 5.04
N LEU A 79 -14.04 15.59 5.19
CA LEU A 79 -13.17 16.44 6.01
C LEU A 79 -13.32 16.10 7.49
N GLN A 80 -14.54 15.81 7.94
CA GLN A 80 -14.82 15.38 9.30
C GLN A 80 -14.16 14.03 9.61
N GLU A 81 -14.32 13.03 8.71
CA GLU A 81 -13.64 11.73 8.84
C GLU A 81 -12.12 11.90 8.98
N PHE A 82 -11.51 12.74 8.14
CA PHE A 82 -10.08 13.02 8.20
C PHE A 82 -9.66 13.69 9.52
N TYR A 83 -10.46 14.64 10.01
CA TYR A 83 -10.20 15.29 11.29
C TYR A 83 -10.27 14.28 12.45
N ASP A 84 -11.32 13.45 12.48
CA ASP A 84 -11.53 12.45 13.52
C ASP A 84 -10.41 11.42 13.54
N GLU A 85 -9.94 10.96 12.38
CA GLU A 85 -8.78 10.07 12.26
C GLU A 85 -7.51 10.70 12.84
N ASN A 86 -7.26 11.98 12.57
CA ASN A 86 -6.08 12.67 13.06
C ASN A 86 -6.14 12.86 14.58
N CYS A 87 -7.30 13.24 15.12
CA CYS A 87 -7.52 13.29 16.55
C CYS A 87 -7.29 11.92 17.20
N PHE A 88 -7.83 10.85 16.61
CA PHE A 88 -7.65 9.49 17.11
C PHE A 88 -6.17 9.07 17.12
N LYS A 89 -5.43 9.35 16.04
CA LYS A 89 -3.99 9.10 15.96
C LYS A 89 -3.23 9.85 17.05
N PHE A 90 -3.51 11.13 17.24
CA PHE A 90 -2.87 11.96 18.27
C PHE A 90 -3.10 11.39 19.68
N TYR A 91 -4.36 11.13 20.05
CA TYR A 91 -4.68 10.61 21.38
C TYR A 91 -4.13 9.20 21.60
N ASN A 92 -4.11 8.34 20.58
CA ASN A 92 -3.50 7.02 20.68
C ASN A 92 -1.99 7.09 20.91
N GLN A 93 -1.29 8.03 20.25
CA GLN A 93 0.14 8.24 20.52
C GLN A 93 0.38 8.71 21.95
N CYS A 94 -0.44 9.63 22.47
CA CYS A 94 -0.38 10.05 23.86
C CYS A 94 -0.66 8.89 24.82
N ALA A 95 -1.70 8.09 24.55
CA ALA A 95 -2.04 6.91 25.35
C ALA A 95 -0.91 5.88 25.34
N ALA A 96 -0.29 5.62 24.17
CA ALA A 96 0.83 4.71 24.05
C ALA A 96 2.04 5.16 24.90
N LYS A 97 2.33 6.47 24.95
CA LYS A 97 3.37 7.03 25.83
C LYS A 97 3.07 6.76 27.31
N ILE A 98 1.85 7.06 27.75
CA ILE A 98 1.43 6.81 29.14
C ILE A 98 1.48 5.32 29.47
N GLN A 99 1.02 4.47 28.56
CA GLN A 99 1.05 3.01 28.75
C GLN A 99 2.49 2.48 28.82
N ALA A 100 3.39 2.97 27.96
CA ALA A 100 4.79 2.57 27.96
C ALA A 100 5.51 2.99 29.24
N THR A 101 5.29 4.23 29.71
CA THR A 101 5.89 4.71 30.97
C THR A 101 5.38 3.91 32.16
N TRP A 102 4.06 3.65 32.22
CA TRP A 102 3.47 2.82 33.28
C TRP A 102 3.99 1.39 33.27
N LYS A 103 4.01 0.72 32.11
CA LYS A 103 4.56 -0.63 31.96
C LYS A 103 6.02 -0.69 32.41
N GLY A 104 6.82 0.31 32.03
CA GLY A 104 8.20 0.43 32.46
C GLY A 104 8.35 0.60 33.98
N TYR A 105 7.50 1.44 34.60
CA TYR A 105 7.47 1.61 36.06
C TYR A 105 7.14 0.29 36.77
N VAL A 106 6.06 -0.38 36.37
CA VAL A 106 5.63 -1.66 36.97
C VAL A 106 6.72 -2.72 36.86
N PHE A 107 7.37 -2.83 35.70
CA PHE A 107 8.46 -3.78 35.48
C PHE A 107 9.64 -3.51 36.42
N ARG A 108 10.09 -2.25 36.52
CA ARG A 108 11.21 -1.85 37.40
C ARG A 108 10.89 -1.96 38.89
N LYS A 109 9.62 -1.83 39.28
CA LYS A 109 9.22 -1.90 40.69
C LYS A 109 9.02 -3.33 41.19
N TYR A 110 8.40 -4.19 40.38
CA TYR A 110 7.90 -5.48 40.86
C TYR A 110 8.53 -6.70 40.19
N THR A 111 9.22 -6.56 39.06
CA THR A 111 9.79 -7.71 38.32
C THR A 111 11.32 -7.68 38.28
N PHE A 112 11.93 -6.50 38.15
CA PHE A 112 13.34 -6.39 37.81
C PHE A 112 14.02 -5.23 38.56
N CYS A 113 15.04 -5.52 39.37
CA CYS A 113 15.86 -4.50 40.02
C CYS A 113 16.92 -4.00 39.03
N ILE A 114 16.97 -2.68 38.79
CA ILE A 114 17.91 -2.08 37.84
C ILE A 114 19.38 -2.19 38.31
N LYS A 115 19.59 -2.27 39.62
CA LYS A 115 20.94 -2.42 40.19
C LYS A 115 21.55 -3.76 39.78
N ASP A 116 20.73 -4.82 39.78
CA ASP A 116 21.15 -6.17 39.42
C ASP A 116 21.54 -6.25 37.94
N VAL A 117 20.83 -5.53 37.06
CA VAL A 117 21.17 -5.41 35.63
C VAL A 117 22.50 -4.70 35.43
N LEU A 118 22.72 -3.61 36.16
CA LEU A 118 23.95 -2.83 36.03
C LEU A 118 25.15 -3.63 36.56
N ALA A 119 24.98 -4.34 37.67
CA ALA A 119 25.99 -5.24 38.21
C ALA A 119 26.30 -6.41 37.25
N ALA A 120 25.28 -7.03 36.66
CA ALA A 120 25.49 -8.07 35.66
C ALA A 120 26.21 -7.54 34.41
N ARG A 121 25.87 -6.33 33.95
CA ARG A 121 26.55 -5.69 32.82
C ARG A 121 28.02 -5.38 33.11
N THR A 122 28.34 -4.87 34.29
CA THR A 122 29.74 -4.60 34.65
C THR A 122 30.53 -5.90 34.78
N GLN A 123 29.92 -6.96 35.30
CA GLN A 123 30.55 -8.27 35.38
C GLN A 123 30.81 -8.88 34.00
N ILE A 124 29.84 -8.79 33.08
CA ILE A 124 30.02 -9.22 31.68
C ILE A 124 31.11 -8.40 31.00
N ALA A 125 31.15 -7.09 31.21
CA ALA A 125 32.18 -6.23 30.62
C ALA A 125 33.59 -6.61 31.11
N LYS A 126 33.75 -6.86 32.41
CA LYS A 126 35.01 -7.36 32.98
C LYS A 126 35.40 -8.73 32.40
N GLY A 127 34.46 -9.68 32.34
CA GLY A 127 34.72 -10.98 31.75
C GLY A 127 35.10 -10.90 30.28
N ASN A 128 34.49 -10.00 29.51
CA ASN A 128 34.86 -9.77 28.11
C ASN A 128 36.28 -9.18 27.98
N GLU A 129 36.68 -8.28 28.88
CA GLU A 129 38.02 -7.71 28.91
C GLU A 129 39.07 -8.77 29.30
N GLU A 130 38.78 -9.60 30.30
CA GLU A 130 39.62 -10.74 30.68
C GLU A 130 39.80 -11.73 29.53
N ILE A 131 38.70 -12.08 28.85
CA ILE A 131 38.72 -12.96 27.66
C ILE A 131 39.55 -12.32 26.54
N PHE A 132 39.39 -11.01 26.30
CA PHE A 132 40.17 -10.30 25.30
C PHE A 132 41.67 -10.34 25.59
N GLN A 133 42.06 -10.08 26.85
CA GLN A 133 43.46 -10.17 27.27
C GLN A 133 44.00 -11.59 27.11
N LEU A 134 43.22 -12.60 27.52
CA LEU A 134 43.57 -14.02 27.38
C LEU A 134 43.80 -14.42 25.93
N PHE A 135 42.98 -13.93 24.99
CA PHE A 135 43.20 -14.20 23.57
C PHE A 135 44.38 -13.41 22.99
N LYS A 136 44.66 -12.19 23.47
CA LYS A 136 45.76 -11.35 22.95
C LYS A 136 47.15 -11.89 23.31
N GLN A 137 47.31 -12.56 24.46
CA GLN A 137 48.59 -13.13 24.89
C GLN A 137 49.19 -14.18 23.94
N PRO A 138 48.48 -15.27 23.57
CA PRO A 138 49.01 -16.30 22.68
C PRO A 138 49.35 -15.72 21.30
N PHE A 139 48.54 -14.81 20.74
CA PHE A 139 48.88 -14.15 19.47
C PHE A 139 50.19 -13.34 19.54
N ASN A 140 50.47 -12.69 20.67
CA ASN A 140 51.72 -11.98 20.88
C ASN A 140 52.92 -12.92 21.05
N GLU A 141 52.72 -14.10 21.64
CA GLU A 141 53.75 -15.14 21.77
C GLU A 141 54.02 -15.86 20.44
N PHE A 142 52.97 -16.14 19.66
CA PHE A 142 53.07 -16.65 18.30
C PHE A 142 53.84 -15.70 17.38
N ASN A 143 53.63 -14.37 17.50
CA ASN A 143 54.39 -13.40 16.71
C ASN A 143 55.90 -13.34 17.05
N LYS A 144 56.31 -13.86 18.23
CA LYS A 144 57.72 -13.86 18.67
C LYS A 144 58.47 -15.13 18.31
N THR A 145 57.77 -16.23 18.05
CA THR A 145 58.37 -17.53 17.72
C THR A 145 58.27 -17.74 16.20
N GLN A 146 59.40 -17.86 15.50
CA GLN A 146 59.39 -18.33 14.11
C GLN A 146 59.00 -19.81 14.13
N PHE A 147 57.74 -20.10 13.83
CA PHE A 147 57.20 -21.46 13.79
C PHE A 147 57.44 -22.07 12.41
N GLU A 148 58.07 -23.26 12.35
CA GLU A 148 58.11 -24.07 11.13
C GLU A 148 56.78 -24.79 10.97
N ILE A 149 56.05 -24.43 9.93
CA ILE A 149 54.67 -24.91 9.73
C ILE A 149 54.71 -26.25 9.00
N SER A 150 54.28 -27.33 9.67
CA SER A 150 53.94 -28.61 9.03
C SER A 150 52.54 -28.54 8.38
N ASP A 151 52.35 -29.23 7.26
CA ASP A 151 51.14 -29.19 6.43
C ASP A 151 49.83 -29.51 7.20
N ASP A 152 49.88 -30.30 8.27
CA ASP A 152 48.71 -30.60 9.10
C ASP A 152 48.20 -29.39 9.89
N TYR A 153 49.11 -28.55 10.40
CA TYR A 153 48.75 -27.31 11.09
C TYR A 153 48.13 -26.28 10.16
N ILE A 154 48.55 -26.26 8.88
CA ILE A 154 47.96 -25.37 7.86
C ILE A 154 46.48 -25.67 7.69
N ARG A 155 46.11 -26.95 7.68
CA ARG A 155 44.72 -27.38 7.52
C ARG A 155 43.85 -26.94 8.70
N GLU A 156 44.34 -27.14 9.91
CA GLU A 156 43.64 -26.76 11.15
C GLU A 156 43.50 -25.22 11.27
N ILE A 157 44.54 -24.48 10.89
CA ILE A 157 44.52 -23.02 10.81
C ILE A 157 43.49 -22.56 9.77
N TYR A 158 43.41 -23.20 8.59
CA TYR A 158 42.40 -22.87 7.59
C TYR A 158 40.97 -23.08 8.12
N GLU A 159 40.68 -24.19 8.77
CA GLU A 159 39.36 -24.47 9.35
C GLU A 159 38.94 -23.41 10.38
N ILE A 160 39.85 -23.05 11.29
CA ILE A 160 39.62 -22.03 12.31
C ILE A 160 39.41 -20.64 11.65
N LEU A 161 40.18 -20.31 10.61
CA LEU A 161 40.04 -19.05 9.87
C LEU A 161 38.70 -18.97 9.11
N PHE A 162 38.20 -20.06 8.54
CA PHE A 162 36.89 -20.09 7.88
C PHE A 162 35.74 -19.88 8.89
N ASP A 163 35.81 -20.48 10.08
CA ASP A 163 34.80 -20.29 11.11
C ASP A 163 34.84 -18.88 11.73
N ARG A 164 36.02 -18.27 11.79
CA ARG A 164 36.27 -17.02 12.51
C ARG A 164 36.59 -15.82 11.62
N HIS A 165 36.35 -15.90 10.31
CA HIS A 165 36.63 -14.81 9.36
C HIS A 165 35.95 -13.46 9.70
N HIS A 166 34.85 -13.50 10.45
CA HIS A 166 34.16 -12.32 10.98
C HIS A 166 34.96 -11.53 12.03
N LEU A 167 36.06 -12.09 12.55
CA LEU A 167 36.97 -11.41 13.48
C LEU A 167 38.06 -10.60 12.78
N LEU A 168 38.12 -10.64 11.44
CA LEU A 168 39.12 -9.96 10.62
C LEU A 168 38.64 -8.58 10.15
N ARG A 169 39.58 -7.73 9.71
CA ARG A 169 39.28 -6.43 9.14
C ARG A 169 38.44 -6.55 7.89
N THR A 170 37.35 -5.79 7.86
CA THR A 170 36.58 -5.52 6.64
C THR A 170 36.90 -4.11 6.16
N ASN A 171 36.49 -3.77 4.93
CA ASN A 171 36.66 -2.41 4.38
C ASN A 171 36.02 -1.31 5.26
N HIS A 172 35.04 -1.68 6.08
CA HIS A 172 34.25 -0.74 6.89
C HIS A 172 34.57 -0.79 8.39
N ILE A 173 35.05 -1.93 8.90
CA ILE A 173 35.24 -2.16 10.34
C ILE A 173 36.58 -2.87 10.58
N LYS A 174 37.37 -2.35 11.52
CA LYS A 174 38.62 -2.99 11.98
C LYS A 174 38.27 -4.32 12.66
N GLY A 175 39.00 -5.38 12.33
CA GLY A 175 38.81 -6.69 12.93
C GLY A 175 39.30 -6.70 14.38
N VAL A 176 38.81 -7.66 15.16
CA VAL A 176 39.25 -7.87 16.55
C VAL A 176 40.73 -8.29 16.59
N LEU A 177 41.21 -8.97 15.54
CA LEU A 177 42.59 -9.44 15.40
C LEU A 177 43.51 -8.48 14.63
N SER A 178 43.00 -7.33 14.20
CA SER A 178 43.79 -6.34 13.48
C SER A 178 44.74 -5.59 14.42
N GLN A 179 45.95 -5.26 13.97
CA GLN A 179 46.88 -4.47 14.77
C GLN A 179 46.35 -3.04 14.99
N GLU A 180 46.40 -2.58 16.24
CA GLU A 180 45.95 -1.24 16.62
C GLU A 180 46.97 -0.18 16.18
N GLY A 181 46.53 0.81 15.40
CA GLY A 181 47.34 1.96 15.00
C GLY A 181 48.04 1.86 13.63
N THR A 182 47.96 0.71 12.95
CA THR A 182 48.54 0.52 11.60
C THR A 182 47.45 0.34 10.54
N GLU A 183 47.71 0.83 9.33
CA GLU A 183 46.85 0.58 8.16
C GLU A 183 47.20 -0.71 7.42
N GLU A 184 48.31 -1.33 7.80
CA GLU A 184 48.76 -2.59 7.21
C GLU A 184 47.89 -3.76 7.65
N LEU A 185 47.60 -4.65 6.70
CA LEU A 185 46.90 -5.90 6.94
C LEU A 185 47.82 -6.86 7.71
N ALA A 186 47.28 -7.51 8.74
CA ALA A 186 47.99 -8.56 9.47
C ALA A 186 48.35 -9.72 8.52
N ILE A 187 49.35 -10.54 8.87
CA ILE A 187 49.81 -11.68 8.04
C ILE A 187 48.64 -12.59 7.65
N LEU A 188 47.73 -12.88 8.59
CA LEU A 188 46.52 -13.66 8.37
C LEU A 188 45.54 -12.97 7.39
N GLU A 189 45.38 -11.64 7.48
CA GLU A 189 44.51 -10.88 6.59
C GLU A 189 45.09 -10.82 5.16
N LYS A 190 46.42 -10.77 5.03
CA LYS A 190 47.12 -10.88 3.74
C LYS A 190 46.90 -12.26 3.11
N LEU A 191 47.02 -13.34 3.88
CA LEU A 191 46.76 -14.71 3.41
C LEU A 191 45.31 -14.88 2.94
N ILE A 192 44.36 -14.35 3.70
CA ILE A 192 42.94 -14.41 3.36
C ILE A 192 42.59 -13.60 2.13
N LYS A 193 43.22 -12.45 1.91
CA LYS A 193 43.01 -11.64 0.70
C LYS A 193 43.40 -12.37 -0.59
N VAL A 194 44.34 -13.31 -0.53
CA VAL A 194 44.81 -14.10 -1.68
C VAL A 194 43.82 -15.22 -2.04
N MET A 195 42.89 -15.58 -1.14
CA MET A 195 41.93 -16.65 -1.39
C MET A 195 40.82 -16.23 -2.37
N PRO A 196 40.40 -17.13 -3.29
CA PRO A 196 39.30 -16.88 -4.23
C PRO A 196 37.93 -16.99 -3.53
N TRP A 197 37.60 -15.99 -2.71
CA TRP A 197 36.37 -15.97 -1.90
C TRP A 197 35.08 -16.10 -2.71
N GLN A 198 35.04 -15.52 -3.91
CA GLN A 198 33.85 -15.56 -4.75
C GLN A 198 33.52 -16.99 -5.19
N ASP A 199 34.53 -17.77 -5.56
CA ASP A 199 34.37 -19.17 -6.00
C ASP A 199 34.00 -20.08 -4.82
N PHE A 200 34.58 -19.83 -3.65
CA PHE A 200 34.24 -20.56 -2.43
C PHE A 200 32.79 -20.29 -1.98
N ILE A 201 32.38 -19.02 -1.90
CA ILE A 201 31.01 -18.64 -1.48
C ILE A 201 29.98 -19.11 -2.50
N THR A 202 30.27 -19.04 -3.81
CA THR A 202 29.38 -19.62 -4.83
C THR A 202 29.28 -21.14 -4.72
N GLY A 203 30.36 -21.83 -4.37
CA GLY A 203 30.36 -23.26 -4.03
C GLY A 203 29.48 -23.59 -2.82
N ILE A 204 29.61 -22.85 -1.72
CA ILE A 204 28.75 -23.01 -0.53
C ILE A 204 27.29 -22.72 -0.87
N HIS A 205 26.99 -21.64 -1.61
CA HIS A 205 25.64 -21.33 -2.04
C HIS A 205 25.05 -22.46 -2.88
N LYS A 206 25.83 -23.07 -3.78
CA LYS A 206 25.39 -24.22 -4.57
C LYS A 206 25.01 -25.41 -3.67
N ILE A 207 25.87 -25.75 -2.71
CA ILE A 207 25.59 -26.81 -1.72
C ILE A 207 24.32 -26.49 -0.91
N TYR A 208 24.18 -25.25 -0.44
CA TYR A 208 22.99 -24.81 0.30
C TYR A 208 21.72 -24.87 -0.57
N TYR A 209 21.80 -24.44 -1.83
CA TYR A 209 20.70 -24.52 -2.79
C TYR A 209 20.31 -25.97 -3.07
N ASP A 210 21.27 -26.87 -3.23
CA ASP A 210 21.04 -28.30 -3.45
C ASP A 210 20.40 -28.97 -2.21
N CYS A 211 20.86 -28.62 -1.01
CA CYS A 211 20.25 -29.06 0.25
C CYS A 211 18.85 -28.49 0.47
N SER A 212 18.62 -27.22 0.10
CA SER A 212 17.31 -26.54 0.14
C SER A 212 16.29 -27.18 -0.83
N ARG A 213 16.77 -27.70 -1.96
CA ARG A 213 15.94 -28.40 -2.96
C ARG A 213 15.47 -29.78 -2.49
N LYS A 214 16.18 -30.42 -1.55
CA LYS A 214 15.74 -31.65 -0.87
C LYS A 214 14.61 -31.42 0.14
N LYS A 215 13.74 -30.44 -0.07
CA LYS A 215 12.45 -30.37 0.65
C LYS A 215 11.57 -31.48 0.10
N GLU A 216 11.13 -32.37 0.96
CA GLU A 216 10.13 -33.38 0.62
C GLU A 216 8.93 -32.69 -0.06
N PRO A 217 8.35 -33.30 -1.11
CA PRO A 217 7.23 -32.70 -1.82
C PRO A 217 6.09 -32.43 -0.85
N ILE A 218 5.74 -31.15 -0.69
CA ILE A 218 4.64 -30.72 0.16
C ILE A 218 3.33 -31.21 -0.46
N THR A 219 2.70 -32.19 0.16
CA THR A 219 1.34 -32.61 -0.16
C THR A 219 0.36 -31.59 0.43
N TYR A 220 -0.35 -30.87 -0.44
CA TYR A 220 -1.40 -29.95 -0.04
C TYR A 220 -2.73 -30.69 0.08
N LYS A 221 -3.56 -30.28 1.04
CA LYS A 221 -4.87 -30.90 1.25
C LYS A 221 -5.91 -30.39 0.23
N TYR A 222 -5.81 -29.13 -0.16
CA TYR A 222 -6.68 -28.53 -1.17
C TYR A 222 -6.03 -28.54 -2.56
N SER A 223 -6.84 -28.60 -3.63
CA SER A 223 -6.37 -28.51 -5.01
C SER A 223 -6.15 -27.07 -5.48
N ASP A 224 -6.88 -26.10 -4.90
CA ASP A 224 -6.80 -24.67 -5.27
C ASP A 224 -5.53 -24.00 -4.70
N LYS A 225 -4.76 -23.35 -5.57
CA LYS A 225 -3.49 -22.68 -5.25
C LYS A 225 -3.63 -21.56 -4.22
N ARG A 226 -4.79 -20.89 -4.15
CA ARG A 226 -5.01 -19.82 -3.14
C ARG A 226 -5.06 -20.37 -1.72
N LEU A 227 -5.54 -21.61 -1.56
CA LEU A 227 -5.62 -22.28 -0.27
C LEU A 227 -4.27 -22.87 0.18
N HIS A 228 -3.34 -23.14 -0.77
CA HIS A 228 -1.97 -23.56 -0.45
C HIS A 228 -1.23 -22.52 0.40
N ILE A 229 -1.41 -21.23 0.06
CA ILE A 229 -0.81 -20.12 0.82
C ILE A 229 -1.29 -20.15 2.27
N HIS A 230 -2.58 -20.40 2.50
CA HIS A 230 -3.13 -20.52 3.85
C HIS A 230 -2.58 -21.74 4.60
N GLU A 231 -2.45 -22.89 3.93
CA GLU A 231 -1.83 -24.08 4.53
C GLU A 231 -0.37 -23.84 4.92
N ASP A 232 0.41 -23.16 4.08
CA ASP A 232 1.80 -22.82 4.36
C ASP A 232 1.93 -21.89 5.58
N PHE A 233 1.05 -20.88 5.67
CA PHE A 233 0.98 -20.01 6.84
C PHE A 233 0.65 -20.80 8.12
N ILE A 234 -0.29 -21.74 8.04
CA ILE A 234 -0.65 -22.59 9.19
C ILE A 234 0.52 -23.48 9.61
N ARG A 235 1.20 -24.14 8.66
CA ARG A 235 2.38 -24.98 8.95
C ARG A 235 3.51 -24.17 9.58
N TYR A 236 3.77 -22.98 9.05
CA TYR A 236 4.76 -22.06 9.61
C TYR A 236 4.42 -21.62 11.03
N MET A 237 3.14 -21.28 11.29
CA MET A 237 2.67 -20.92 12.63
C MET A 237 2.79 -22.09 13.61
N ILE A 238 2.42 -23.31 13.20
CA ILE A 238 2.51 -24.51 14.06
C ILE A 238 3.96 -24.81 14.43
N LYS A 239 4.88 -24.79 13.46
CA LYS A 239 6.31 -25.02 13.71
C LYS A 239 6.87 -23.99 14.69
N ARG A 240 6.55 -22.71 14.46
CA ARG A 240 7.01 -21.61 15.32
C ARG A 240 6.42 -21.70 16.73
N LEU A 241 5.17 -22.15 16.89
CA LEU A 241 4.54 -22.35 18.20
C LEU A 241 5.15 -23.53 18.97
N ALA A 242 5.59 -24.59 18.28
CA ALA A 242 6.24 -25.75 18.90
C ALA A 242 7.65 -25.45 19.43
N GLU A 243 8.36 -24.49 18.83
CA GLU A 243 9.73 -24.12 19.20
C GLU A 243 9.81 -23.17 20.42
N PHE A 244 8.69 -22.57 20.87
CA PHE A 244 8.69 -21.69 22.05
C PHE A 244 8.40 -22.45 23.36
N PRO A 245 9.25 -22.32 24.39
CA PRO A 245 8.93 -22.85 25.72
C PRO A 245 7.67 -22.17 26.26
N GLN A 246 6.70 -22.96 26.73
CA GLN A 246 5.45 -22.43 27.28
C GLN A 246 5.75 -21.57 28.51
N ALA A 247 5.41 -20.29 28.45
CA ALA A 247 5.63 -19.36 29.55
C ALA A 247 4.80 -19.76 30.79
N PRO A 248 5.35 -19.67 32.01
CA PRO A 248 4.62 -20.02 33.23
C PRO A 248 3.39 -19.11 33.41
N LYS A 249 2.25 -19.71 33.76
CA LYS A 249 0.97 -19.02 33.96
C LYS A 249 1.07 -18.08 35.18
N ARG A 250 1.19 -16.77 34.94
CA ARG A 250 1.20 -15.75 36.01
C ARG A 250 -0.22 -15.51 36.57
N GLN A 251 -0.34 -15.47 37.89
CA GLN A 251 -1.57 -15.06 38.59
C GLN A 251 -1.83 -13.55 38.35
N LYS A 252 -3.09 -13.18 38.07
CA LYS A 252 -3.47 -11.79 37.78
C LYS A 252 -3.57 -10.99 39.10
N PRO A 253 -2.95 -9.80 39.21
CA PRO A 253 -3.14 -8.92 40.37
C PRO A 253 -4.58 -8.35 40.42
N LYS A 254 -5.04 -8.00 41.63
CA LYS A 254 -6.36 -7.40 41.86
C LYS A 254 -6.47 -6.03 41.15
N PRO A 255 -7.64 -5.68 40.56
CA PRO A 255 -7.82 -4.44 39.82
C PRO A 255 -7.79 -3.21 40.74
N PHE A 256 -7.21 -2.13 40.24
CA PHE A 256 -7.16 -0.82 40.90
C PHE A 256 -8.50 -0.09 40.72
N ILE A 257 -9.13 0.34 41.83
CA ILE A 257 -10.41 1.05 41.83
C ILE A 257 -10.11 2.57 41.87
N LEU A 258 -10.54 3.30 40.85
CA LEU A 258 -10.49 4.77 40.82
C LEU A 258 -11.66 5.35 41.64
N SER A 259 -11.36 6.30 42.53
CA SER A 259 -12.30 7.05 43.39
C SER A 259 -13.41 7.78 42.58
N PRO A 260 -14.54 8.17 43.21
CA PRO A 260 -15.76 8.55 42.48
C PRO A 260 -15.62 9.87 41.73
N LYS A 261 -16.37 10.00 40.63
CA LYS A 261 -16.36 11.16 39.72
C LYS A 261 -16.83 12.43 40.42
N VAL A 262 -16.07 13.51 40.27
CA VAL A 262 -16.47 14.88 40.63
C VAL A 262 -17.42 15.41 39.56
N ASP A 263 -18.62 15.84 39.96
CA ASP A 263 -19.60 16.46 39.08
C ASP A 263 -19.10 17.82 38.59
N ARG A 264 -19.03 17.99 37.26
CA ARG A 264 -18.70 19.28 36.63
C ARG A 264 -19.95 19.91 36.03
N PRO A 265 -20.15 21.23 36.18
CA PRO A 265 -21.31 21.90 35.60
C PRO A 265 -21.26 21.88 34.07
N PRO A 266 -22.44 21.87 33.40
CA PRO A 266 -22.52 21.73 31.95
C PRO A 266 -22.03 23.00 31.25
N VAL A 267 -21.10 22.83 30.31
CA VAL A 267 -20.63 23.91 29.42
C VAL A 267 -21.71 24.18 28.36
N ILE A 268 -22.17 25.42 28.25
CA ILE A 268 -23.11 25.86 27.21
C ILE A 268 -22.29 26.51 26.08
N PRO A 269 -22.19 25.90 24.87
CA PRO A 269 -21.45 26.48 23.77
C PRO A 269 -22.29 27.54 23.02
N ILE A 270 -21.72 28.74 22.88
CA ILE A 270 -22.35 29.96 22.35
C ILE A 270 -22.70 29.85 20.84
N LEU A 271 -22.20 28.85 20.10
CA LEU A 271 -22.19 28.84 18.63
C LEU A 271 -23.26 27.98 17.94
N THR A 272 -24.26 27.44 18.64
CA THR A 272 -25.22 26.48 18.04
C THR A 272 -26.68 26.91 18.15
N LYS A 273 -27.04 28.04 17.54
CA LYS A 273 -28.43 28.27 17.14
C LYS A 273 -28.66 27.67 15.74
N GLY A 274 -29.14 26.43 15.69
CA GLY A 274 -30.16 26.07 14.70
C GLY A 274 -29.97 24.85 13.80
N ARG A 275 -28.77 24.25 13.61
CA ARG A 275 -28.64 23.12 12.65
C ARG A 275 -27.66 22.00 13.02
N PHE A 276 -27.37 21.84 14.30
CA PHE A 276 -26.60 20.68 14.76
C PHE A 276 -27.43 19.87 15.73
N VAL A 277 -27.81 18.66 15.34
CA VAL A 277 -28.35 17.67 16.27
C VAL A 277 -27.15 17.21 17.11
N PRO A 278 -27.14 17.43 18.43
CA PRO A 278 -25.99 17.05 19.25
C PRO A 278 -25.81 15.52 19.21
N PRO A 279 -24.56 15.02 19.22
CA PRO A 279 -24.33 13.59 19.37
C PRO A 279 -24.91 13.11 20.70
N ILE A 280 -25.45 11.89 20.71
CA ILE A 280 -26.13 11.26 21.84
C ILE A 280 -25.31 11.47 23.13
N LYS A 281 -25.91 12.17 24.10
CA LYS A 281 -25.25 12.61 25.35
C LYS A 281 -24.71 11.46 26.21
N ASN A 282 -25.20 10.24 25.98
CA ASN A 282 -24.74 9.03 26.65
C ASN A 282 -24.44 7.96 25.58
N PRO A 283 -23.24 7.96 24.94
CA PRO A 283 -22.83 6.76 24.23
C PRO A 283 -22.83 5.64 25.27
N ILE A 284 -23.62 4.59 25.04
CA ILE A 284 -23.59 3.38 25.86
C ILE A 284 -22.16 2.85 25.76
N ARG A 285 -21.33 3.14 26.77
CA ARG A 285 -20.01 2.54 26.88
C ARG A 285 -20.25 1.08 27.17
N VAL A 286 -20.17 0.23 26.16
CA VAL A 286 -20.02 -1.20 26.37
C VAL A 286 -18.65 -1.36 27.01
N THR A 287 -18.61 -1.43 28.34
CA THR A 287 -17.41 -1.82 29.06
C THR A 287 -17.22 -3.30 28.80
N ASP A 288 -16.37 -3.65 27.83
CA ASP A 288 -15.93 -5.04 27.68
C ASP A 288 -15.02 -5.37 28.87
N SER A 289 -15.61 -5.91 29.94
CA SER A 289 -14.93 -6.30 31.18
C SER A 289 -13.96 -7.47 30.99
N ARG A 290 -13.93 -8.08 29.79
CA ARG A 290 -13.07 -9.22 29.47
C ARG A 290 -11.62 -8.81 29.18
N HIS A 291 -11.34 -7.54 28.88
CA HIS A 291 -10.02 -7.06 28.47
C HIS A 291 -9.42 -6.07 29.48
N HIS A 292 -8.31 -6.44 30.11
CA HIS A 292 -7.53 -5.55 30.97
C HIS A 292 -6.81 -4.49 30.12
N VAL A 293 -6.69 -3.26 30.64
CA VAL A 293 -5.98 -2.11 30.00
C VAL A 293 -4.52 -2.45 29.63
N GLY A 294 -3.94 -3.47 30.27
CA GLY A 294 -2.60 -3.97 29.98
C GLY A 294 -2.47 -4.96 28.82
N CYS A 295 -3.57 -5.49 28.27
CA CYS A 295 -3.54 -6.45 27.16
C CYS A 295 -3.02 -5.78 25.87
N LYS A 296 -2.26 -6.54 25.05
CA LYS A 296 -1.60 -6.04 23.82
C LYS A 296 -2.56 -5.46 22.78
N ASN A 297 -3.87 -5.73 22.89
CA ASN A 297 -4.91 -5.34 21.94
C ASN A 297 -5.98 -4.45 22.58
N PHE A 298 -5.60 -3.48 23.41
CA PHE A 298 -6.55 -2.45 23.86
C PHE A 298 -6.84 -1.50 22.68
N HIS A 299 -7.65 -1.96 21.74
CA HIS A 299 -8.23 -1.09 20.72
C HIS A 299 -9.39 -0.36 21.39
N LEU A 300 -9.33 0.97 21.40
CA LEU A 300 -10.50 1.81 21.62
C LEU A 300 -11.46 1.54 20.47
N HIS A 301 -12.25 0.48 20.58
CA HIS A 301 -13.49 0.36 19.84
C HIS A 301 -14.45 1.38 20.44
N ILE A 302 -14.30 2.64 20.02
CA ILE A 302 -15.48 3.47 19.89
C ILE A 302 -16.27 2.75 18.80
N PRO A 303 -17.51 2.31 19.05
CA PRO A 303 -18.28 1.69 18.00
C PRO A 303 -18.20 2.64 16.82
N HIS A 304 -17.78 2.13 15.66
CA HIS A 304 -18.13 2.78 14.41
C HIS A 304 -19.59 3.19 14.62
N ALA A 305 -19.92 4.46 14.43
CA ALA A 305 -21.31 4.88 14.42
C ALA A 305 -21.95 4.17 13.21
N ASN A 306 -22.20 2.87 13.35
CA ASN A 306 -23.31 2.17 12.77
C ASN A 306 -24.46 3.03 13.23
N ARG A 307 -24.87 3.89 12.30
CA ARG A 307 -26.14 4.55 12.26
C ARG A 307 -27.19 3.49 12.59
N LEU A 308 -27.47 3.38 13.88
CA LEU A 308 -28.67 2.76 14.44
C LEU A 308 -29.80 3.71 14.05
N TYR A 309 -30.20 3.66 12.78
CA TYR A 309 -31.52 4.10 12.38
C TYR A 309 -32.37 2.84 12.37
N GLU A 310 -33.21 2.67 13.39
CA GLU A 310 -34.29 1.67 13.43
C GLU A 310 -35.40 1.98 12.41
N THR A 311 -35.34 3.14 11.77
CA THR A 311 -35.97 3.38 10.48
C THR A 311 -34.91 3.23 9.40
N PRO A 312 -35.14 2.48 8.29
CA PRO A 312 -34.30 2.66 7.13
C PRO A 312 -34.54 4.10 6.69
N MET A 313 -33.65 5.01 7.08
CA MET A 313 -33.62 6.36 6.57
C MET A 313 -33.50 6.16 5.07
N LYS A 314 -34.62 6.31 4.35
CA LYS A 314 -34.71 6.09 2.91
C LYS A 314 -33.58 6.94 2.35
N SER A 315 -32.51 6.26 1.96
CA SER A 315 -31.39 6.86 1.29
C SER A 315 -32.01 7.66 0.16
N GLY A 316 -31.90 9.00 0.18
CA GLY A 316 -32.42 9.87 -0.88
C GLY A 316 -31.77 9.59 -2.25
N TYR A 317 -30.92 8.57 -2.31
CA TYR A 317 -30.20 8.02 -3.45
C TYR A 317 -30.93 6.85 -4.11
N ARG A 318 -32.24 6.96 -4.35
CA ARG A 318 -32.82 6.21 -5.46
C ARG A 318 -33.00 7.17 -6.61
N ILE A 319 -32.33 6.87 -7.72
CA ILE A 319 -32.67 7.42 -9.04
C ILE A 319 -34.19 7.30 -9.26
N ASP A 320 -34.81 6.25 -8.72
CA ASP A 320 -36.26 6.02 -8.70
C ASP A 320 -37.08 7.20 -8.13
N PHE A 321 -36.58 7.93 -7.09
CA PHE A 321 -37.31 9.08 -6.51
C PHE A 321 -37.39 10.26 -7.50
N TRP A 322 -36.28 10.57 -8.17
CA TRP A 322 -36.24 11.61 -9.20
C TRP A 322 -36.90 11.16 -10.51
N TYR A 323 -36.86 9.86 -10.80
CA TYR A 323 -37.57 9.28 -11.94
C TYR A 323 -39.10 9.38 -11.75
N GLU A 324 -39.61 9.12 -10.55
CA GLU A 324 -41.03 9.29 -10.23
C GLU A 324 -41.48 10.77 -10.25
N GLU A 325 -40.72 11.71 -9.70
CA GLU A 325 -41.07 13.14 -9.80
C GLU A 325 -41.02 13.66 -11.24
N CYS A 326 -40.01 13.27 -12.03
CA CYS A 326 -39.93 13.66 -13.43
C CYS A 326 -41.06 13.06 -14.29
N MET A 327 -41.52 11.83 -13.98
CA MET A 327 -42.63 11.18 -14.68
C MET A 327 -44.01 11.70 -14.23
N CYS A 328 -44.18 12.06 -12.96
CA CYS A 328 -45.38 12.75 -12.48
C CYS A 328 -45.55 14.13 -13.14
N GLY A 329 -44.47 14.91 -13.25
CA GLY A 329 -44.48 16.21 -13.93
C GLY A 329 -44.70 16.14 -15.46
N GLN A 330 -44.61 14.97 -16.08
CA GLN A 330 -44.97 14.75 -17.49
C GLN A 330 -46.44 14.34 -17.68
N ARG A 331 -47.07 13.67 -16.70
CA ARG A 331 -48.51 13.34 -16.77
C ARG A 331 -49.40 14.57 -16.60
N GLU A 332 -48.98 15.54 -15.79
CA GLU A 332 -49.70 16.81 -15.60
C GLU A 332 -49.58 17.79 -16.79
N ARG A 333 -48.72 17.51 -17.78
CA ARG A 333 -48.60 18.33 -19.01
C ARG A 333 -49.26 17.72 -20.24
N LEU A 334 -49.80 16.50 -20.11
CA LEU A 334 -50.47 15.76 -21.19
C LEU A 334 -51.97 15.55 -20.92
N GLN A 335 -52.49 16.16 -19.85
CA GLN A 335 -53.92 16.49 -19.67
C GLN A 335 -54.08 17.99 -19.89
#